data_AF-A0A160PC39-F1
#
_entry.id   AF-A0A160PC39-F1
#
_cell.length_a   1.000
_cell.length_b   1.000
_cell.length_c   1.000
_cell.angle_alpha   90.00
_cell.angle_beta   90.00
_cell.angle_gamma   90.00
#
_symmetry.space_group_name_H-M   'P 1'
#
loop_
_entity.id
_entity.type
_entity.pdbx_description
1 polymer ?
#
loop_
_entity_poly.entity_id
_entity_poly.type
_entity_poly.pdbx_seq_one_letter_code
_entity_poly.pdbx_strand_id
1 'polypeptide(L)'
;MPSIEEIVGPIGREWWVPGTRPGESEEVRYVSFQAPRTPSHILKEVTWAVKPPIPKEGGVMLEGCILTLPDGLRFCALSFHREVEAWQRQIEEGARMLGLVSARLEDEVLHLSDGRSIPLRDCKVEFD
;
A
#
# COMPACT_ATOMS: atom_id res chain seq x y z
N MET A 1 -16.60 26.02 31.33
CA MET A 1 -16.72 24.72 30.62
C MET A 1 -15.48 24.61 29.78
N PRO A 2 -14.66 23.57 29.94
CA PRO A 2 -13.49 23.39 29.07
C PRO A 2 -13.95 23.20 27.62
N SER A 3 -13.15 23.67 26.67
CA SER A 3 -13.38 23.49 25.23
C SER A 3 -13.30 22.00 24.89
N ILE A 4 -13.98 21.56 23.83
CA ILE A 4 -13.88 20.17 23.33
C ILE A 4 -12.43 19.80 22.97
N GLU A 5 -11.62 20.81 22.67
CA GLU A 5 -10.18 20.71 22.38
C GLU A 5 -9.31 20.43 23.61
N GLU A 6 -9.81 20.67 24.83
CA GLU A 6 -9.08 20.37 26.09
C GLU A 6 -9.36 18.95 26.60
N ILE A 7 -10.41 18.29 26.10
CA ILE A 7 -10.82 16.93 26.50
C ILE A 7 -10.13 15.87 25.64
N VAL A 8 -9.81 16.23 24.40
CA VAL A 8 -9.11 15.36 23.45
C VAL A 8 -7.76 16.02 23.21
N GLY A 9 -6.71 15.50 23.86
CA GLY A 9 -5.33 15.91 23.57
C GLY A 9 -5.03 15.86 22.07
N PRO A 10 -3.93 16.47 21.61
CA PRO A 10 -3.62 16.57 20.18
C PRO A 10 -3.81 15.20 19.53
N ILE A 11 -4.71 15.12 18.54
CA ILE A 11 -4.95 13.91 17.76
C ILE A 11 -3.75 13.72 16.84
N GLY A 12 -2.59 13.45 17.44
CA GLY A 12 -1.43 12.95 16.72
C GLY A 12 -1.85 11.60 16.18
N ARG A 13 -2.18 11.53 14.89
CA ARG A 13 -2.17 10.26 14.20
C ARG A 13 -0.76 9.72 14.38
N GLU A 14 -0.64 8.68 15.18
CA GLU A 14 0.54 7.85 15.16
C GLU A 14 0.59 7.27 13.75
N TRP A 15 1.54 7.72 12.93
CA TRP A 15 1.71 7.23 11.57
C TRP A 15 2.56 5.96 11.66
N TRP A 16 1.98 4.82 11.29
CA TRP A 16 2.71 3.56 11.18
C TRP A 16 2.81 3.15 9.72
N VAL A 17 3.80 2.31 9.40
CA VAL A 17 3.94 1.74 8.06
C VAL A 17 2.86 0.66 7.87
N PRO A 18 1.95 0.77 6.90
CA PRO A 18 0.88 -0.21 6.68
C PRO A 18 1.41 -1.63 6.54
N GLY A 19 0.78 -2.61 7.18
CA GLY A 19 1.23 -4.01 7.11
C GLY A 19 2.32 -4.39 8.11
N THR A 20 2.74 -3.46 8.98
CA THR A 20 3.65 -3.77 10.11
C THR A 20 2.94 -4.22 11.39
N ARG A 21 1.63 -3.96 11.51
CA ARG A 21 0.87 -4.43 12.67
C ARG A 21 0.46 -5.89 12.49
N PRO A 22 0.33 -6.65 13.60
CA PRO A 22 -0.13 -8.02 13.55
C PRO A 22 -1.47 -8.16 12.80
N GLY A 23 -1.47 -8.97 11.73
CA GLY A 23 -2.65 -9.24 10.92
C GLY A 23 -2.89 -8.30 9.74
N GLU A 24 -2.15 -7.20 9.60
CA GLU A 24 -2.36 -6.24 8.48
C GLU A 24 -1.64 -6.65 7.18
N SER A 25 -0.59 -7.48 7.24
CA SER A 25 0.26 -7.80 6.07
C SER A 25 -0.52 -8.38 4.90
N GLU A 26 -1.55 -9.18 5.18
CA GLU A 26 -2.41 -9.78 4.15
C GLU A 26 -3.33 -8.75 3.48
N GLU A 27 -3.68 -7.69 4.19
CA GLU A 27 -4.61 -6.66 3.74
C GLU A 27 -3.92 -5.48 3.05
N VAL A 28 -2.60 -5.56 2.87
CA VAL A 28 -1.80 -4.48 2.28
C VAL A 28 -0.97 -4.98 1.10
N ARG A 29 -0.93 -4.18 0.04
CA ARG A 29 0.05 -4.31 -1.05
C ARG A 29 0.69 -2.98 -1.36
N TYR A 30 1.99 -3.03 -1.59
CA TYR A 30 2.77 -1.91 -2.09
C TYR A 30 2.86 -2.02 -3.60
N VAL A 31 2.60 -0.93 -4.32
CA VAL A 31 2.71 -0.91 -5.79
C VAL A 31 3.66 0.17 -6.23
N SER A 32 4.60 -0.19 -7.10
CA SER A 32 5.62 0.72 -7.60
C SER A 32 5.00 1.83 -8.44
N PHE A 33 5.59 3.02 -8.39
CA PHE A 33 5.16 4.13 -9.23
C PHE A 33 6.30 5.10 -9.50
N GLN A 34 6.18 5.80 -10.63
CA GLN A 34 7.09 6.86 -11.03
C GLN A 34 6.29 7.97 -11.73
N ALA A 35 6.80 9.19 -11.67
CA ALA A 35 6.20 10.31 -12.39
C ALA A 35 6.10 9.99 -13.89
N PRO A 36 5.02 10.39 -14.58
CA PRO A 36 3.95 11.27 -14.12
C PRO A 36 2.81 10.56 -13.35
N ARG A 37 2.88 9.24 -13.13
CA ARG A 37 1.86 8.52 -12.35
C ARG A 37 1.98 8.91 -10.87
N THR A 38 0.85 9.24 -10.27
CA THR A 38 0.71 9.51 -8.83
C THR A 38 0.14 8.28 -8.14
N PRO A 39 0.23 8.15 -6.81
CA PRO A 39 -0.42 7.05 -6.09
C PRO A 39 -1.91 6.87 -6.42
N SER A 40 -2.65 7.96 -6.59
CA SER A 40 -4.06 7.92 -7.01
C SER A 40 -4.24 7.39 -8.44
N HIS A 41 -3.32 7.68 -9.36
CA HIS A 41 -3.31 7.05 -10.68
C HIS A 41 -3.09 5.54 -10.56
N ILE A 42 -2.13 5.11 -9.75
CA ILE A 42 -1.82 3.69 -9.55
C ILE A 42 -3.00 2.93 -8.97
N LEU A 43 -3.61 3.43 -7.89
CA LEU A 43 -4.81 2.85 -7.30
C LEU A 43 -5.88 2.59 -8.36
N LYS A 44 -6.18 3.60 -9.18
CA LYS A 44 -7.16 3.47 -10.27
C LYS A 44 -6.71 2.50 -11.36
N GLU A 45 -5.45 2.54 -11.77
CA GLU A 45 -4.96 1.69 -12.87
C GLU A 45 -4.97 0.20 -12.46
N VAL A 46 -4.40 -0.16 -11.31
CA VAL A 46 -4.32 -1.57 -10.87
C VAL A 46 -5.69 -2.18 -10.57
N THR A 47 -6.63 -1.38 -10.04
CA THR A 47 -7.98 -1.85 -9.73
C THR A 47 -8.82 -2.11 -10.97
N TRP A 48 -8.54 -1.43 -12.09
CA TRP A 48 -9.32 -1.53 -13.33
C TRP A 48 -8.63 -2.32 -14.45
N ALA A 49 -7.37 -2.73 -14.27
CA ALA A 49 -6.59 -3.45 -15.28
C ALA A 49 -7.17 -4.83 -15.62
N VAL A 50 -7.56 -5.61 -14.59
CA VAL A 50 -8.15 -6.95 -14.79
C VAL A 50 -9.67 -6.84 -14.96
N LYS A 51 -10.19 -7.43 -16.04
CA LYS A 51 -11.62 -7.44 -16.36
C LYS A 51 -12.13 -8.84 -16.74
N PRO A 52 -13.30 -9.28 -16.22
CA PRO A 52 -14.08 -8.62 -15.16
C PRO A 52 -13.29 -8.55 -13.84
N PRO A 53 -13.66 -7.65 -12.89
CA PRO A 53 -13.01 -7.62 -11.59
C PRO A 53 -13.03 -8.99 -10.91
N ILE A 54 -11.89 -9.39 -10.34
CA ILE A 54 -11.78 -10.61 -9.52
C ILE A 54 -12.59 -10.47 -8.22
N PRO A 55 -12.45 -9.38 -7.42
CA PRO A 55 -13.28 -9.17 -6.25
C PRO A 55 -14.71 -8.80 -6.63
N LYS A 56 -15.68 -9.33 -5.88
CA LYS A 56 -17.11 -9.01 -6.01
C LYS A 56 -17.57 -8.02 -4.94
N GLU A 57 -16.87 -7.97 -3.82
CA GLU A 57 -17.17 -7.14 -2.66
C GLU A 57 -15.91 -6.49 -2.08
N GLY A 58 -16.10 -5.60 -1.10
CA GLY A 58 -15.01 -4.92 -0.41
C GLY A 58 -14.55 -3.65 -1.09
N GLY A 59 -13.35 -3.22 -0.74
CA GLY A 59 -12.77 -2.02 -1.31
C GLY A 59 -11.29 -1.88 -0.98
N VAL A 60 -10.63 -1.08 -1.80
CA VAL A 60 -9.21 -0.73 -1.67
C VAL A 60 -9.05 0.77 -1.46
N MET A 61 -8.09 1.16 -0.63
CA MET A 61 -7.79 2.54 -0.29
C MET A 61 -6.29 2.82 -0.40
N LEU A 62 -5.96 4.09 -0.57
CA LEU A 62 -4.59 4.57 -0.50
C LEU A 62 -4.28 4.97 0.94
N GLU A 63 -3.20 4.44 1.52
CA GLU A 63 -2.85 4.65 2.93
C GLU A 63 -2.00 5.90 3.20
N GLY A 64 -1.69 6.69 2.16
CA GLY A 64 -0.84 7.89 2.31
C GLY A 64 0.61 7.58 2.72
N CYS A 65 1.04 6.32 2.65
CA CYS A 65 2.41 5.89 2.93
C CYS A 65 3.16 5.61 1.63
N ILE A 66 4.34 6.23 1.50
CA ILE A 66 5.27 6.03 0.39
C ILE A 66 6.57 5.42 0.91
N LEU A 67 6.99 4.33 0.28
CA LEU A 67 8.30 3.72 0.51
C LEU A 67 9.20 4.00 -0.69
N THR A 68 10.41 4.49 -0.45
CA THR A 68 11.44 4.65 -1.49
C THR A 68 12.60 3.71 -1.17
N LEU A 69 12.89 2.81 -2.11
CA LEU A 69 13.99 1.86 -1.99
C LEU A 69 15.36 2.55 -2.20
N PRO A 70 16.47 1.90 -1.83
CA PRO A 70 17.82 2.43 -2.05
C PRO A 70 18.16 2.77 -3.52
N ASP A 71 17.52 2.08 -4.47
CA ASP A 71 17.68 2.33 -5.91
C ASP A 71 16.79 3.49 -6.44
N GLY A 72 15.99 4.11 -5.56
CA GLY A 72 15.08 5.19 -5.89
C GLY A 72 13.71 4.74 -6.40
N LEU A 73 13.43 3.43 -6.51
CA LEU A 73 12.10 2.94 -6.86
C LEU A 73 11.12 3.25 -5.71
N ARG A 74 9.97 3.83 -6.06
CA ARG A 74 8.97 4.29 -5.09
C ARG A 74 7.75 3.39 -5.12
N PHE A 75 7.14 3.18 -3.97
CA PHE A 75 5.95 2.36 -3.77
C PHE A 75 4.90 3.12 -2.97
N CYS A 76 3.63 3.00 -3.35
CA CYS A 76 2.52 3.47 -2.53
C CYS A 76 1.80 2.29 -1.87
N ALA A 77 1.42 2.44 -0.60
CA ALA A 77 0.65 1.44 0.13
C ALA A 77 -0.83 1.48 -0.23
N LEU A 78 -1.38 0.32 -0.62
CA LEU A 78 -2.80 0.09 -0.84
C LEU A 78 -3.30 -0.90 0.22
N SER A 79 -4.29 -0.50 1.00
CA SER A 79 -5.01 -1.42 1.90
C SER A 79 -6.31 -1.87 1.27
N PHE A 80 -6.79 -3.05 1.65
CA PHE A 80 -8.07 -3.56 1.17
C PHE A 80 -8.72 -4.47 2.20
N HIS A 81 -10.05 -4.53 2.15
CA HIS A 81 -10.85 -5.26 3.13
C HIS A 81 -11.98 -6.00 2.44
N ARG A 82 -12.38 -7.15 3.02
CA ARG A 82 -13.31 -8.15 2.45
C ARG A 82 -12.82 -8.72 1.12
N GLU A 83 -12.97 -10.03 0.92
CA GLU A 83 -12.36 -10.73 -0.23
C GLU A 83 -10.85 -10.43 -0.40
N VAL A 84 -10.11 -10.47 0.72
CA VAL A 84 -8.68 -10.15 0.79
C VAL A 84 -7.88 -10.84 -0.33
N GLU A 85 -8.03 -12.15 -0.49
CA GLU A 85 -7.34 -12.90 -1.55
C GLU A 85 -7.71 -12.43 -2.98
N ALA A 86 -8.97 -12.03 -3.20
CA ALA A 86 -9.40 -11.54 -4.50
C ALA A 86 -8.80 -10.16 -4.81
N TRP A 87 -8.70 -9.28 -3.81
CA TRP A 87 -8.03 -7.99 -3.94
C TRP A 87 -6.51 -8.13 -4.11
N GLN A 88 -5.86 -9.02 -3.37
CA GLN A 88 -4.45 -9.35 -3.58
C GLN A 88 -4.21 -9.72 -5.05
N ARG A 89 -5.00 -10.66 -5.58
CA ARG A 89 -4.91 -11.08 -6.98
C ARG A 89 -5.20 -9.96 -7.97
N GLN A 90 -6.24 -9.15 -7.72
CA GLN A 90 -6.59 -8.00 -8.59
C GLN A 90 -5.43 -7.01 -8.69
N ILE A 91 -4.84 -6.65 -7.55
CA ILE A 91 -3.77 -5.66 -7.47
C ILE A 91 -2.47 -6.21 -8.06
N GLU A 92 -2.08 -7.44 -7.70
CA GLU A 92 -0.84 -8.06 -8.17
C GLU A 92 -0.88 -8.34 -9.68
N GLU A 93 -1.98 -8.90 -10.20
CA GLU A 93 -2.16 -9.12 -11.64
C GLU A 93 -2.28 -7.81 -12.40
N GLY A 94 -3.00 -6.82 -11.84
CA GLY A 94 -3.09 -5.49 -12.42
C GLY A 94 -1.72 -4.81 -12.51
N ALA A 95 -0.92 -4.86 -11.45
CA ALA A 95 0.45 -4.36 -11.45
C ALA A 95 1.30 -5.06 -12.51
N ARG A 96 1.22 -6.40 -12.58
CA ARG A 96 1.94 -7.21 -13.58
C ARG A 96 1.57 -6.82 -15.02
N MET A 97 0.27 -6.66 -15.31
CA MET A 97 -0.21 -6.24 -16.64
C MET A 97 0.27 -4.84 -17.04
N LEU A 98 0.47 -3.96 -16.06
CA LEU A 98 0.94 -2.59 -16.25
C LEU A 98 2.48 -2.47 -16.26
N GLY A 99 3.21 -3.58 -16.08
CA GLY A 99 4.67 -3.59 -15.97
C GLY A 99 5.18 -2.94 -14.69
N LEU A 100 4.38 -2.93 -13.62
CA LEU A 100 4.72 -2.41 -12.30
C LEU A 100 5.16 -3.55 -11.39
N VAL A 101 5.98 -3.21 -10.39
CA VAL A 101 6.38 -4.13 -9.31
C VAL A 101 5.39 -3.96 -8.17
N SER A 102 4.72 -5.03 -7.78
CA SER A 102 4.04 -5.11 -6.48
C SER A 102 4.99 -5.66 -5.41
N ALA A 103 4.72 -5.37 -4.15
CA ALA A 103 5.40 -5.93 -3.00
C ALA A 103 4.43 -6.20 -1.85
N ARG A 104 4.78 -7.17 -1.01
CA ARG A 104 4.15 -7.43 0.29
C ARG A 104 5.17 -7.21 1.40
N LEU A 105 4.69 -6.81 2.58
CA LEU A 105 5.53 -6.59 3.75
C LEU A 105 5.31 -7.74 4.74
N GLU A 106 6.36 -8.49 5.04
CA GLU A 106 6.35 -9.59 6.02
C GLU A 106 7.61 -9.47 6.87
N ASP A 107 7.47 -9.54 8.21
CA ASP A 107 8.59 -9.46 9.16
C ASP A 107 9.56 -8.29 8.89
N GLU A 108 9.01 -7.10 8.62
CA GLU A 108 9.76 -5.88 8.26
C GLU A 108 10.62 -6.02 6.97
N VAL A 109 10.27 -6.94 6.07
CA VAL A 109 10.92 -7.14 4.78
C VAL A 109 9.90 -6.96 3.66
N LEU A 110 10.19 -6.09 2.70
CA LEU A 110 9.45 -5.98 1.46
C LEU A 110 9.88 -7.11 0.52
N HIS A 111 8.97 -8.03 0.21
CA HIS A 111 9.14 -9.04 -0.83
C HIS A 111 8.53 -8.54 -2.13
N LEU A 112 9.38 -8.24 -3.11
CA LEU A 112 8.98 -7.70 -4.40
C LEU A 112 8.63 -8.82 -5.38
N SER A 113 7.65 -8.56 -6.23
CA SER A 113 7.24 -9.46 -7.33
C SER A 113 8.34 -9.69 -8.38
N ASP A 114 9.38 -8.86 -8.42
CA ASP A 114 10.56 -9.04 -9.27
C ASP A 114 11.63 -9.96 -8.63
N GLY A 115 11.36 -10.52 -7.46
CA GLY A 115 12.21 -11.46 -6.75
C GLY A 115 13.18 -10.82 -5.75
N ARG A 116 13.24 -9.48 -5.67
CA ARG A 116 14.05 -8.80 -4.65
C ARG A 116 13.39 -8.88 -3.28
N SER A 117 14.20 -8.83 -2.23
CA SER A 117 13.74 -8.68 -0.85
C SER A 117 14.53 -7.58 -0.18
N ILE A 118 13.84 -6.56 0.33
CA ILE A 118 14.46 -5.34 0.85
C ILE A 118 13.99 -5.11 2.28
N PRO A 119 14.89 -5.04 3.27
CA PRO A 119 14.52 -4.67 4.63
C PRO A 119 13.85 -3.28 4.66
N LEU A 120 12.76 -3.15 5.42
CA LEU A 120 12.05 -1.89 5.58
C LEU A 120 12.96 -0.79 6.14
N ARG A 121 13.88 -1.14 7.04
CA ARG A 121 14.90 -0.22 7.59
C ARG A 121 15.83 0.40 6.55
N ASP A 122 15.96 -0.22 5.37
CA ASP A 122 16.77 0.28 4.27
C ASP A 122 15.95 1.21 3.33
N CYS A 123 14.64 1.31 3.56
CA CYS A 123 13.74 2.15 2.80
C CYS A 123 13.57 3.52 3.46
N LYS A 124 13.43 4.57 2.65
CA LYS A 124 12.92 5.86 3.13
C LYS A 124 11.40 5.79 3.21
N VAL A 125 10.82 6.18 4.34
CA VAL A 125 9.37 6.23 4.57
C VAL A 125 8.90 7.68 4.57
N GLU A 126 7.83 7.97 3.83
CA GLU A 126 7.17 9.27 3.77
C GLU A 126 5.66 9.10 3.97
N PHE A 127 5.04 10.02 4.72
CA PHE A 127 3.59 10.07 4.96
C PHE A 127 3.03 11.38 4.43
N ASP A 128 1.94 11.31 3.66
CA ASP A 128 1.18 12.46 3.15
C ASP A 128 0.06 12.90 4.12
#